data_AF-A0A1Q6WLF6-F1
#
_entry.id   AF-A0A1Q6WLF6-F1
#
_cell.length_a   1.000
_cell.length_b   1.000
_cell.length_c   1.000
_cell.angle_alpha   90.00
_cell.angle_beta   90.00
_cell.angle_gamma   90.00
#
_symmetry.space_group_name_H-M   'P 1'
#
loop_
_entity.id
_entity.type
_entity.pdbx_description
1 polymer ?
#
loop_
_entity_poly.entity_id
_entity_poly.type
_entity_poly.pdbx_seq_one_letter_code
_entity_poly.pdbx_strand_id
1 'polypeptide(L)'
;MVVANLSTLRGLWESSALFYEPGDELDLARKMERIVSERDLAMRLVRSATAVYERHTWAHYEAELIHLYESLIQERRMGSSTFTS
;
A
#
# COMPACT_ATOMS: atom_id res chain seq x y z
N MET A 1 4.25 0.93 -13.33
CA MET A 1 2.81 0.70 -13.54
C MET A 1 2.15 2.03 -13.91
N VAL A 2 1.12 2.03 -14.74
CA VAL A 2 0.27 3.21 -15.02
C VAL A 2 -1.12 2.97 -14.43
N VAL A 3 -1.65 3.92 -13.68
CA VAL A 3 -2.90 3.77 -12.91
C VAL A 3 -3.78 5.01 -13.06
N ALA A 4 -5.09 4.83 -13.05
CA ALA A 4 -6.03 5.95 -13.04
C ALA A 4 -5.83 6.81 -11.78
N ASN A 5 -5.89 8.14 -11.94
CA ASN A 5 -5.75 9.11 -10.86
C ASN A 5 -7.01 9.16 -9.97
N LEU A 6 -7.26 8.10 -9.23
CA LEU A 6 -8.33 8.01 -8.24
C LEU A 6 -7.74 8.26 -6.85
N SER A 7 -8.43 9.03 -6.02
CA SER A 7 -7.96 9.42 -4.67
C SER A 7 -7.56 8.22 -3.80
N THR A 8 -8.31 7.12 -3.90
CA THR A 8 -8.04 5.86 -3.18
C THR A 8 -6.78 5.14 -3.65
N LEU A 9 -6.48 5.20 -4.97
CA LEU A 9 -5.30 4.57 -5.55
C LEU A 9 -4.05 5.42 -5.38
N ARG A 10 -4.21 6.74 -5.31
CA ARG A 10 -3.09 7.67 -5.14
C ARG A 10 -2.36 7.44 -3.82
N GLY A 11 -3.08 7.29 -2.71
CA GLY A 11 -2.47 7.04 -1.40
C GLY A 11 -1.73 5.70 -1.30
N LEU A 12 -2.19 4.68 -2.02
CA LEU A 12 -1.59 3.34 -1.99
C LEU A 12 -0.34 3.23 -2.90
N TRP A 13 -0.31 3.97 -4.01
CA TRP A 13 0.69 3.80 -5.08
C TRP A 13 1.54 5.05 -5.36
N GLU A 14 1.55 6.04 -4.47
CA GLU A 14 2.09 7.38 -4.71
C GLU A 14 3.54 7.42 -5.24
N SER A 15 4.35 6.41 -4.87
CA SER A 15 5.76 6.31 -5.26
C SER A 15 6.07 5.16 -6.25
N SER A 16 5.06 4.39 -6.63
CA SER A 16 5.19 3.12 -7.38
C SER A 16 4.38 3.08 -8.68
N ALA A 17 3.58 4.12 -8.96
CA ALA A 17 2.82 4.25 -10.20
C ALA A 17 2.97 5.65 -10.84
N LEU A 18 2.81 5.68 -12.16
CA LEU A 18 2.45 6.90 -12.88
C LEU A 18 0.93 7.01 -12.91
N PHE A 19 0.40 8.18 -12.58
CA PHE A 19 -1.03 8.44 -12.62
C PHE A 19 -1.41 9.13 -13.92
N TYR A 20 -2.50 8.69 -14.53
CA TYR A 20 -3.13 9.36 -15.66
C TYR A 20 -4.54 9.84 -15.29
N GLU A 21 -5.01 10.89 -15.96
CA GLU A 21 -6.35 11.41 -15.71
C GLU A 21 -7.43 10.55 -16.40
N PRO A 22 -8.46 10.05 -15.69
CA PRO A 22 -9.52 9.26 -16.30
C PRO A 22 -10.25 10.02 -17.41
N GLY A 23 -10.35 9.41 -18.59
CA GLY A 23 -10.94 10.05 -19.77
C GLY A 23 -9.95 10.86 -20.62
N ASP A 24 -8.69 11.03 -20.18
CA ASP A 24 -7.61 11.59 -21.00
C ASP A 24 -6.74 10.47 -21.60
N GLU A 25 -7.15 9.99 -22.77
CA GLU A 25 -6.44 8.93 -23.51
C GLU A 25 -5.02 9.37 -23.95
N LEU A 26 -4.82 10.66 -24.21
CA LEU A 26 -3.51 11.22 -24.59
C LEU A 26 -2.55 11.26 -23.40
N ASP A 27 -3.04 11.55 -22.20
CA ASP A 27 -2.24 11.43 -20.99
C ASP A 27 -1.85 9.97 -20.72
N LEU A 28 -2.79 9.03 -20.85
CA LEU A 28 -2.49 7.60 -20.73
C LEU A 28 -1.39 7.16 -21.71
N ALA A 29 -1.53 7.52 -22.99
CA ALA A 29 -0.55 7.20 -24.03
C ALA A 29 0.84 7.77 -23.69
N ARG A 30 0.92 9.04 -23.28
CA ARG A 30 2.18 9.67 -22.85
C ARG A 30 2.81 8.94 -21.66
N LYS A 31 2.01 8.52 -20.66
CA LYS A 31 2.52 7.77 -19.50
C LYS A 31 3.02 6.38 -19.90
N MET A 32 2.34 5.69 -20.82
CA MET A 32 2.77 4.40 -21.35
C MET A 32 4.08 4.52 -22.13
N GLU A 33 4.14 5.48 -23.07
CA GLU A 33 5.34 5.75 -23.86
C GLU A 33 6.54 6.05 -22.95
N ARG A 34 6.32 6.86 -21.91
CA ARG A 34 7.37 7.19 -20.96
C ARG A 34 7.94 5.96 -20.24
N ILE A 35 7.10 5.00 -19.85
CA ILE A 35 7.59 3.74 -19.22
C ILE A 35 8.40 2.90 -20.21
N VAL A 36 7.97 2.83 -21.47
CA VAL A 36 8.66 2.04 -22.50
C VAL A 36 10.00 2.68 -22.86
N SER A 37 10.04 4.01 -22.94
CA SER A 37 11.21 4.78 -23.37
C SER A 37 12.22 5.04 -22.25
N GLU A 38 11.78 5.18 -20.99
CA GLU A 38 12.66 5.46 -19.85
C GLU A 38 12.89 4.20 -18.99
N ARG A 39 13.90 3.39 -19.33
CA ARG A 39 14.23 2.15 -18.60
C ARG A 39 14.47 2.37 -17.10
N ASP A 40 15.15 3.45 -16.71
CA ASP A 40 15.43 3.74 -15.31
C ASP A 40 14.17 4.07 -14.52
N LEU A 41 13.21 4.78 -15.15
CA LEU A 41 11.90 5.01 -14.57
C LEU A 41 11.16 3.70 -14.37
N ALA A 42 11.14 2.83 -15.37
CA ALA A 42 10.52 1.50 -15.26
C ALA A 42 11.12 0.69 -14.10
N MET A 43 12.45 0.63 -13.99
CA MET A 43 13.12 -0.08 -12.90
C MET A 43 12.82 0.52 -11.52
N ARG A 44 12.76 1.86 -11.41
CA ARG A 44 12.37 2.54 -10.16
C ARG A 44 10.94 2.18 -9.76
N LEU A 45 10.00 2.23 -10.70
CA LEU A 45 8.60 1.89 -10.45
C LEU A 45 8.44 0.43 -10.01
N VAL A 46 9.17 -0.50 -10.63
CA VAL A 46 9.17 -1.92 -10.21
C VAL A 46 9.67 -2.06 -8.77
N ARG A 47 10.83 -1.47 -8.44
CA ARG A 47 11.38 -1.54 -7.08
C ARG A 47 10.42 -0.97 -6.03
N SER A 48 9.85 0.20 -6.31
CA SER A 48 8.87 0.81 -5.41
C SER A 48 7.61 -0.04 -5.27
N ALA A 49 7.10 -0.61 -6.37
CA ALA A 49 5.91 -1.47 -6.35
C ALA A 49 6.16 -2.75 -5.56
N THR A 50 7.34 -3.37 -5.67
CA THR A 50 7.73 -4.53 -4.86
C THR A 50 7.73 -4.19 -3.38
N ALA A 51 8.31 -3.05 -2.98
CA ALA A 51 8.31 -2.63 -1.58
C ALA A 51 6.90 -2.37 -1.02
N VAL A 52 5.99 -1.82 -1.83
CA VAL A 52 4.58 -1.66 -1.44
C VAL A 52 3.90 -3.03 -1.31
N TYR A 53 4.11 -3.93 -2.28
CA TYR A 53 3.53 -5.27 -2.25
C TYR A 53 3.96 -6.07 -1.02
N GLU A 54 5.25 -6.04 -0.67
CA GLU A 54 5.80 -6.73 0.50
C GLU A 54 5.18 -6.24 1.82
N ARG A 55 4.89 -4.93 1.92
CA ARG A 55 4.25 -4.33 3.10
C ARG A 55 2.76 -4.67 3.22
N HIS A 56 2.09 -4.96 2.12
CA HIS A 56 0.65 -5.22 2.08
C HIS A 56 0.32 -6.70 1.84
N THR A 57 1.16 -7.60 2.33
CA THR A 57 0.89 -9.04 2.26
C THR A 57 -0.09 -9.47 3.35
N TRP A 58 -0.94 -10.46 3.05
CA TRP A 58 -1.84 -11.06 4.04
C TRP A 58 -1.10 -11.59 5.27
N ALA A 59 0.12 -12.12 5.09
CA ALA A 59 0.96 -12.58 6.18
C ALA A 59 1.36 -11.43 7.13
N HIS A 60 1.61 -10.23 6.61
CA HIS A 60 1.89 -9.06 7.44
C HIS A 60 0.65 -8.63 8.24
N TYR A 61 -0.50 -8.55 7.59
CA TYR A 61 -1.77 -8.20 8.25
C TYR A 61 -2.21 -9.24 9.29
N GLU A 62 -1.99 -10.52 9.03
CA GLU A 62 -2.26 -11.60 9.98
C GLU A 62 -1.43 -11.43 11.26
N ALA A 63 -0.13 -11.19 11.13
CA ALA A 63 0.75 -10.97 12.26
C ALA A 63 0.36 -9.74 13.09
N GLU A 64 0.05 -8.61 12.42
CA GLU A 64 -0.42 -7.39 13.10
C GLU A 64 -1.75 -7.62 13.85
N LEU A 65 -2.70 -8.33 13.24
CA LEU A 65 -3.98 -8.65 13.87
C LEU A 65 -3.82 -9.57 15.07
N ILE A 66 -2.97 -10.60 14.97
CA ILE A 66 -2.65 -11.49 16.10
C ILE A 66 -2.09 -10.68 17.26
N HIS A 67 -1.09 -9.81 17.01
CA HIS A 67 -0.51 -8.97 18.04
C HIS A 67 -1.51 -8.01 18.68
N LEU A 68 -2.43 -7.43 17.89
CA LEU A 68 -3.50 -6.59 18.40
C LEU A 68 -4.43 -7.39 19.33
N TYR A 69 -4.87 -8.58 18.92
CA TYR A 69 -5.74 -9.41 19.73
C TYR A 69 -5.06 -9.90 21.01
N GLU A 70 -3.79 -10.29 20.94
CA GLU A 70 -2.99 -10.68 22.12
C GLU A 70 -2.88 -9.52 23.12
N SER A 71 -2.61 -8.31 22.63
CA SER A 71 -2.50 -7.10 23.46
C SER A 71 -3.83 -6.79 24.16
N LEU A 72 -4.95 -6.83 23.43
CA LEU A 72 -6.30 -6.62 23.99
C LEU A 72 -6.67 -7.69 25.02
N ILE A 73 -6.29 -8.95 24.79
CA ILE A 73 -6.49 -10.05 25.74
C ILE A 73 -5.67 -9.82 27.01
N GLN A 74 -4.41 -9.39 26.88
CA GLN A 74 -3.53 -9.10 28.02
C GLN A 74 -4.05 -7.93 28.85
N GLU A 75 -4.46 -6.83 28.21
CA GLU A 75 -5.07 -5.67 28.89
C GLU A 75 -6.33 -6.08 29.67
N ARG A 76 -7.19 -6.89 29.06
CA ARG A 76 -8.41 -7.38 29.72
C ARG A 76 -8.11 -8.26 30.94
N ARG A 77 -7.06 -9.08 30.87
CA ARG A 77 -6.63 -9.93 31.99
C ARG A 77 -6.03 -9.10 33.13
N MET A 78 -5.26 -8.07 32.83
CA MET A 78 -4.69 -7.17 33.85
C MET A 78 -5.73 -6.22 34.46
N GLY A 79 -6.72 -5.77 33.67
CA GLY A 79 -7.83 -4.94 34.15
C GLY A 79 -8.87 -5.68 34.99
N SER A 80 -8.84 -7.01 35.06
CA SER A 80 -9.76 -7.81 35.90
C SER A 80 -9.24 -8.04 37.33
N SER A 81 -8.00 -7.66 37.65
CA SER A 81 -7.40 -7.84 38.98
C SER A 81 -7.51 -6.61 39.90
N THR A 82 -8.11 -5.51 39.46
CA THR A 82 -8.24 -4.26 40.24
C THR A 82 -9.62 -4.01 40.84
N PHE A 83 -10.56 -4.97 40.75
CA PHE A 83 -11.92 -4.82 41.26
C PHE A 83 -12.33 -5.93 42.23
N THR A 84 -11.52 -6.17 43.27
CA THR A 84 -11.96 -6.83 44.50
C THR A 84 -11.22 -6.22 45.68
N SER A 85 -11.81 -5.19 46.29
CA SER A 85 -11.57 -4.76 47.68
C SER A 85 -12.91 -4.65 48.38
#